data_AF-A0AAD7DT63-F1
#
_entry.id   AF-A0AAD7DT63-F1
#
_cell.length_a   1.000
_cell.length_b   1.000
_cell.length_c   1.000
_cell.angle_alpha   90.00
_cell.angle_beta   90.00
_cell.angle_gamma   90.00
#
_symmetry.space_group_name_H-M   'P 1'
#
loop_
_entity.id
_entity.type
_entity.pdbx_description
1 polymer ?
#
loop_
_entity_poly.entity_id
_entity_poly.type
_entity_poly.pdbx_seq_one_letter_code
_entity_poly.pdbx_strand_id
1 'polypeptide(L)'
;MNLQDNQLDPSSSLYGSALLNLSLINVLIGATTDTVHLTLDRAQEIFSDMKWDWAMMYYGIIVADLNLTKGNEASAKFQFRDYLKSACTTDTGVCLERLADISRWPIELRQATWLVLYLCHAHMSKERLAFYKALLFIGDLFTDVDEVAAENLFIVALEEFTFMDVHRSRAQCMLRLGDFHRRKQK
;
A
#
# COMPACT_ATOMS: atom_id res chain seq x y z
N MET A 1 -18.70 -41.23 -0.09
CA MET A 1 -18.50 -39.81 0.28
C MET A 1 -18.01 -39.13 -0.97
N ASN A 2 -18.91 -38.51 -1.74
CA ASN A 2 -18.59 -37.91 -3.04
C ASN A 2 -17.94 -36.55 -2.82
N LEU A 3 -16.67 -36.42 -3.18
CA LEU A 3 -16.06 -35.14 -3.51
C LEU A 3 -16.64 -34.73 -4.86
N GLN A 4 -17.74 -33.96 -4.83
CA GLN A 4 -18.08 -33.14 -5.99
C GLN A 4 -17.02 -32.04 -6.05
N ASP A 5 -16.11 -32.16 -7.02
CA ASP A 5 -15.39 -31.02 -7.55
C ASP A 5 -16.45 -29.98 -7.95
N ASN A 6 -16.62 -28.96 -7.10
CA ASN A 6 -17.25 -27.71 -7.49
C ASN A 6 -16.39 -27.14 -8.62
N GLN A 7 -16.71 -27.48 -9.86
CA GLN A 7 -16.13 -26.82 -11.02
C GLN A 7 -16.55 -25.35 -10.95
N LEU A 8 -15.60 -24.54 -10.50
CA LEU A 8 -15.70 -23.09 -10.41
C LEU A 8 -16.09 -22.53 -11.78
N ASP A 9 -17.15 -21.71 -11.82
CA ASP A 9 -17.48 -20.92 -13.00
C ASP A 9 -16.41 -19.83 -13.17
N PRO A 10 -15.54 -19.93 -14.20
CA PRO A 10 -14.46 -18.97 -14.41
C PRO A 10 -14.98 -17.55 -14.65
N SER A 11 -16.22 -17.42 -15.15
CA SER A 11 -16.83 -16.12 -15.41
C SER A 11 -17.16 -15.37 -14.12
N SER A 12 -17.63 -16.08 -13.09
CA SER A 12 -17.94 -15.52 -11.77
C SER A 12 -16.68 -15.05 -11.04
N SER A 13 -15.57 -15.80 -11.13
CA SER A 13 -14.27 -15.40 -10.56
C SER A 13 -13.69 -14.14 -11.23
N LEU A 14 -13.70 -14.11 -12.57
CA LEU A 14 -13.22 -12.96 -13.34
C LEU A 14 -14.05 -11.72 -13.04
N TYR A 15 -15.36 -11.88 -12.93
CA TYR A 15 -16.27 -10.79 -12.58
C TYR A 15 -16.02 -10.26 -11.17
N GLY A 16 -15.91 -11.14 -10.17
CA GLY A 16 -15.55 -10.75 -8.80
C GLY A 16 -14.21 -10.00 -8.73
N SER A 17 -13.20 -10.47 -9.47
CA SER A 17 -11.88 -9.83 -9.53
C SER A 17 -11.94 -8.45 -10.17
N ALA A 18 -12.74 -8.31 -11.24
CA ALA A 18 -12.99 -7.02 -11.88
C ALA A 18 -13.68 -6.04 -10.93
N LEU A 19 -14.63 -6.51 -10.11
CA LEU A 19 -15.30 -5.68 -9.10
C LEU A 19 -14.35 -5.23 -7.97
N LEU A 20 -13.43 -6.08 -7.50
CA LEU A 20 -12.41 -5.65 -6.54
C LEU A 20 -11.48 -4.59 -7.15
N ASN A 21 -11.01 -4.80 -8.38
CA ASN A 21 -10.17 -3.81 -9.07
C ASN A 21 -10.90 -2.49 -9.29
N LEU A 22 -12.18 -2.52 -9.68
CA LEU A 22 -13.00 -1.33 -9.83
C LEU A 22 -13.20 -0.61 -8.49
N SER A 23 -13.40 -1.36 -7.40
CA SER A 23 -13.50 -0.79 -6.05
C SER A 23 -12.22 -0.07 -5.65
N LEU A 24 -11.05 -0.68 -5.89
CA LEU A 24 -9.76 -0.04 -5.63
C LEU A 24 -9.60 1.24 -6.47
N ILE A 25 -9.93 1.20 -7.76
CA ILE A 25 -9.88 2.39 -8.63
C ILE A 25 -10.78 3.49 -8.07
N ASN A 26 -12.02 3.15 -7.68
CA ASN A 26 -12.98 4.09 -7.09
C ASN A 26 -12.42 4.74 -5.81
N VAL A 27 -11.75 3.99 -4.95
CA VAL A 27 -11.06 4.54 -3.77
C VAL A 27 -9.94 5.50 -4.19
N LEU A 28 -9.11 5.11 -5.16
CA LEU A 28 -7.95 5.90 -5.59
C LEU A 28 -8.32 7.22 -6.30
N ILE A 29 -9.45 7.25 -7.00
CA ILE A 29 -9.94 8.48 -7.66
C ILE A 29 -10.83 9.34 -6.74
N GLY A 30 -11.04 8.91 -5.48
CA GLY A 30 -11.88 9.64 -4.54
C GLY A 30 -13.37 9.60 -4.88
N ALA A 31 -13.86 8.48 -5.45
CA ALA A 31 -15.27 8.28 -5.68
C ALA A 31 -16.06 8.26 -4.36
N THR A 32 -17.40 8.39 -4.46
CA THR A 32 -18.24 8.36 -3.27
C THR A 32 -18.17 6.99 -2.57
N THR A 33 -18.39 7.01 -1.27
CA THR A 33 -18.43 5.79 -0.45
C THR A 33 -19.47 4.79 -0.97
N ASP A 34 -20.63 5.27 -1.39
CA ASP A 34 -21.70 4.42 -1.93
C ASP A 34 -21.26 3.74 -3.23
N THR A 35 -20.53 4.44 -4.09
CA THR A 35 -19.97 3.88 -5.34
C THR A 35 -18.95 2.77 -5.04
N VAL A 36 -18.10 2.96 -4.03
CA VAL A 36 -17.13 1.94 -3.62
C VAL A 36 -17.84 0.71 -3.03
N HIS A 37 -18.80 0.90 -2.12
CA HIS A 37 -19.53 -0.20 -1.50
C HIS A 37 -20.33 -1.02 -2.49
N LEU A 38 -20.97 -0.39 -3.48
CA LEU A 38 -21.74 -1.10 -4.52
C LEU A 38 -20.91 -2.18 -5.22
N THR A 39 -19.65 -1.87 -5.56
CA THR A 39 -18.76 -2.82 -6.24
C THR A 39 -18.09 -3.77 -5.25
N LEU A 40 -17.76 -3.29 -4.05
CA LEU A 40 -17.00 -4.03 -3.05
C LEU A 40 -17.85 -5.12 -2.37
N ASP A 41 -19.08 -4.79 -1.99
CA ASP A 41 -20.03 -5.72 -1.35
C ASP A 41 -20.40 -6.83 -2.34
N ARG A 42 -20.60 -6.49 -3.62
CA ARG A 42 -20.90 -7.48 -4.65
C ARG A 42 -19.73 -8.45 -4.91
N ALA A 43 -18.49 -7.95 -4.85
CA ALA A 43 -17.32 -8.81 -4.92
C ALA A 43 -17.22 -9.74 -3.70
N GLN A 44 -17.53 -9.23 -2.51
CA GLN A 44 -17.52 -9.99 -1.27
C GLN A 44 -18.49 -11.18 -1.32
N GLU A 45 -19.71 -10.97 -1.80
CA GLU A 45 -20.71 -12.03 -1.96
C GLU A 45 -20.15 -13.16 -2.82
N ILE A 46 -19.61 -12.84 -4.00
CA ILE A 46 -19.03 -13.82 -4.94
C ILE A 46 -17.90 -14.61 -4.29
N PHE A 47 -16.96 -13.94 -3.62
CA PHE A 47 -15.78 -14.61 -3.07
C PHE A 47 -16.03 -15.33 -1.74
N SER A 48 -17.03 -14.91 -0.97
CA SER A 48 -17.45 -15.62 0.25
C SER A 48 -18.02 -16.99 -0.10
N ASP A 49 -18.81 -17.08 -1.17
CA ASP A 49 -19.36 -18.34 -1.67
C ASP A 49 -18.26 -19.27 -2.21
N MET A 50 -17.23 -18.70 -2.83
CA MET A 50 -16.09 -19.45 -3.39
C MET A 50 -15.04 -19.84 -2.34
N LYS A 51 -15.06 -19.25 -1.13
CA LYS A 51 -14.05 -19.44 -0.07
C LYS A 51 -12.62 -19.12 -0.53
N TRP A 52 -12.46 -17.99 -1.22
CA TRP A 52 -11.16 -17.57 -1.74
C TRP A 52 -10.44 -16.61 -0.79
N ASP A 53 -9.53 -17.16 0.01
CA ASP A 53 -8.82 -16.42 1.05
C ASP A 53 -8.05 -15.20 0.52
N TRP A 54 -7.38 -15.34 -0.64
CA TRP A 54 -6.64 -14.23 -1.26
C TRP A 54 -7.56 -13.08 -1.66
N ALA A 55 -8.76 -13.37 -2.16
CA ALA A 55 -9.72 -12.37 -2.61
C ALA A 55 -10.33 -11.63 -1.42
N MET A 56 -10.59 -12.34 -0.33
CA MET A 56 -11.03 -11.75 0.93
C MET A 56 -9.96 -10.89 1.59
N MET A 57 -8.69 -11.24 1.43
CA MET A 57 -7.57 -10.39 1.85
C MET A 57 -7.47 -9.11 1.02
N TYR A 58 -7.58 -9.22 -0.30
CA TYR A 58 -7.57 -8.05 -1.19
C TYR A 58 -8.77 -7.13 -0.95
N TYR A 59 -9.96 -7.70 -0.74
CA TYR A 59 -11.14 -6.97 -0.23
C TYR A 59 -10.79 -6.18 1.03
N GLY A 60 -10.14 -6.84 1.99
CA GLY A 60 -9.71 -6.23 3.25
C GLY A 60 -8.78 -5.03 3.09
N ILE A 61 -7.80 -5.14 2.18
CA ILE A 61 -6.90 -4.03 1.81
C ILE A 61 -7.69 -2.84 1.27
N ILE A 62 -8.68 -3.09 0.39
CA ILE A 62 -9.52 -2.03 -0.18
C ILE A 62 -10.38 -1.36 0.91
N VAL A 63 -10.95 -2.14 1.84
CA VAL A 63 -11.68 -1.59 3.00
C VAL A 63 -10.78 -0.71 3.85
N ALA A 64 -9.53 -1.12 4.09
CA ALA A 64 -8.57 -0.34 4.84
C ALA A 64 -8.20 0.98 4.12
N ASP A 65 -7.95 0.94 2.80
CA ASP A 65 -7.73 2.14 2.00
C ASP A 65 -9.00 3.05 1.97
N LEU A 66 -10.22 2.49 1.97
CA LEU A 66 -11.46 3.27 2.09
C LEU A 66 -11.61 3.93 3.47
N ASN A 67 -11.19 3.25 4.55
CA ASN A 67 -11.17 3.86 5.88
C ASN A 67 -10.17 5.01 5.96
N LEU A 68 -9.01 4.91 5.29
CA LEU A 68 -8.09 6.04 5.17
C LEU A 68 -8.74 7.25 4.49
N THR A 69 -9.43 7.06 3.36
CA THR A 69 -10.07 8.18 2.64
C THR A 69 -11.21 8.83 3.42
N LYS A 70 -11.82 8.09 4.37
CA LYS A 70 -12.85 8.60 5.28
C LYS A 70 -12.30 9.32 6.52
N GLY A 71 -10.98 9.36 6.72
CA GLY A 71 -10.37 9.88 7.96
C GLY A 71 -10.55 8.94 9.16
N ASN A 72 -10.73 7.64 8.90
CA ASN A 72 -10.79 6.59 9.92
C ASN A 72 -9.43 5.89 10.03
N GLU A 73 -8.34 6.63 10.24
CA GLU A 73 -6.98 6.11 10.11
C GLU A 73 -6.65 5.03 11.14
N ALA A 74 -7.18 5.15 12.36
CA ALA A 74 -7.01 4.12 13.39
C ALA A 74 -7.60 2.75 12.94
N SER A 75 -8.78 2.79 12.30
CA SER A 75 -9.44 1.59 11.79
C SER A 75 -8.68 0.99 10.62
N ALA A 76 -8.27 1.82 9.65
CA ALA A 76 -7.45 1.38 8.53
C ALA A 76 -6.15 0.73 8.99
N LYS A 77 -5.47 1.36 9.96
CA LYS A 77 -4.21 0.84 10.50
C LYS A 77 -4.40 -0.49 11.22
N PHE A 78 -5.48 -0.63 12.00
CA PHE A 78 -5.82 -1.90 12.64
C PHE A 78 -6.02 -3.00 11.59
N GLN A 79 -6.78 -2.71 10.53
CA GLN A 79 -7.06 -3.66 9.45
C GLN A 79 -5.78 -4.12 8.73
N PHE A 80 -4.92 -3.20 8.28
CA PHE A 80 -3.64 -3.59 7.66
C PHE A 80 -2.78 -4.47 8.57
N ARG A 81 -2.74 -4.19 9.87
CA ARG A 81 -1.98 -5.00 10.83
C ARG A 81 -2.58 -6.38 11.04
N ASP A 82 -3.91 -6.47 11.03
CA ASP A 82 -4.57 -7.76 11.22
C ASP A 82 -4.36 -8.64 9.98
N TYR A 83 -4.46 -8.07 8.77
CA TYR A 83 -4.16 -8.78 7.54
C TYR A 83 -2.72 -9.25 7.46
N LEU A 84 -1.75 -8.50 7.96
CA LEU A 84 -0.36 -8.96 8.05
C LEU A 84 -0.18 -10.25 8.87
N LYS A 85 -1.04 -10.52 9.86
CA LYS A 85 -0.96 -11.76 10.64
C LYS A 85 -1.44 -12.97 9.85
N SER A 86 -2.35 -12.75 8.90
CA SER A 86 -2.97 -13.79 8.07
C SER A 86 -2.39 -13.86 6.65
N ALA A 87 -1.53 -12.92 6.26
CA ALA A 87 -1.09 -12.75 4.87
C ALA A 87 -0.13 -13.85 4.41
N CYS A 88 -0.30 -14.29 3.15
CA CYS A 88 0.73 -15.01 2.41
C CYS A 88 1.83 -14.02 1.93
N THR A 89 2.98 -14.55 1.51
CA THR A 89 4.20 -13.77 1.23
C THR A 89 4.03 -12.61 0.25
N THR A 90 3.13 -12.72 -0.73
CA THR A 90 2.90 -11.70 -1.77
C THR A 90 2.15 -10.47 -1.26
N ASP A 91 1.19 -10.64 -0.36
CA ASP A 91 0.33 -9.55 0.12
C ASP A 91 0.91 -8.83 1.34
N THR A 92 1.87 -9.47 2.00
CA THR A 92 2.70 -8.87 3.06
C THR A 92 3.38 -7.60 2.58
N GLY A 93 3.94 -7.61 1.37
CA GLY A 93 4.61 -6.44 0.79
C GLY A 93 3.68 -5.23 0.64
N VAL A 94 2.44 -5.46 0.19
CA VAL A 94 1.43 -4.39 0.02
C VAL A 94 1.02 -3.79 1.35
N CYS A 95 0.70 -4.64 2.34
CA CYS A 95 0.31 -4.15 3.67
C CYS A 95 1.48 -3.41 4.35
N LEU A 96 2.70 -3.92 4.22
CA LEU A 96 3.90 -3.25 4.74
C LEU A 96 4.14 -1.91 4.06
N GLU A 97 4.02 -1.83 2.72
CA GLU A 97 4.14 -0.55 2.00
C GLU A 97 3.13 0.48 2.52
N ARG A 98 1.86 0.08 2.68
CA ARG A 98 0.78 0.96 3.16
C ARG A 98 1.02 1.45 4.59
N LEU A 99 1.51 0.58 5.47
CA LEU A 99 1.85 0.93 6.85
C LEU A 99 3.13 1.77 6.96
N ALA A 100 4.08 1.56 6.05
CA ALA A 100 5.37 2.25 6.01
C ALA A 100 5.27 3.66 5.40
N ASP A 101 4.35 3.89 4.47
CA ASP A 101 4.14 5.20 3.85
C ASP A 101 3.61 6.23 4.87
N ILE A 102 4.52 6.92 5.56
CA ILE A 102 4.20 7.85 6.65
C ILE A 102 3.37 9.05 6.20
N SER A 103 3.34 9.34 4.89
CA SER A 103 2.55 10.44 4.34
C SER A 103 1.04 10.19 4.43
N ARG A 104 0.63 8.92 4.59
CA ARG A 104 -0.76 8.51 4.77
C ARG A 104 -1.27 8.67 6.19
N TRP A 105 -0.37 8.88 7.14
CA TRP A 105 -0.69 8.81 8.56
C TRP A 105 -0.48 10.17 9.25
N PRO A 106 -1.42 10.57 10.12
CA PRO A 106 -1.20 11.71 11.00
C PRO A 106 -0.01 11.39 11.93
N ILE A 107 0.65 12.43 12.43
CA ILE A 107 1.94 12.32 13.13
C ILE A 107 1.86 11.33 14.30
N GLU A 108 0.75 11.35 15.03
CA GLU A 108 0.46 10.52 16.21
C GLU A 108 0.38 9.03 15.87
N LEU A 109 0.08 8.70 14.61
CA LEU A 109 0.00 7.34 14.11
C LEU A 109 1.22 6.92 13.31
N ARG A 110 2.26 7.76 13.15
CA ARG A 110 3.49 7.34 12.47
C ARG A 110 4.30 6.40 13.36
N GLN A 111 4.82 5.32 12.80
CA GLN A 111 5.62 4.33 13.53
C GLN A 111 6.79 3.87 12.67
N ALA A 112 8.01 4.16 13.14
CA ALA A 112 9.24 3.80 12.42
C ALA A 112 9.41 2.29 12.21
N THR A 113 8.79 1.46 13.07
CA THR A 113 8.82 0.00 12.96
C THR A 113 8.36 -0.50 11.59
N TRP A 114 7.32 0.10 10.99
CA TRP A 114 6.82 -0.34 9.68
C TRP A 114 7.78 -0.05 8.54
N LEU A 115 8.51 1.07 8.61
CA LEU A 115 9.55 1.42 7.65
C LEU A 115 10.64 0.35 7.62
N VAL A 116 11.14 -0.02 8.80
CA VAL A 116 12.20 -1.02 8.94
C VAL A 116 11.71 -2.40 8.49
N LEU A 117 10.50 -2.80 8.88
CA LEU A 117 9.92 -4.07 8.44
C LEU A 117 9.73 -4.13 6.92
N TYR A 118 9.27 -3.04 6.30
CA TYR A 118 9.14 -2.96 4.84
C TYR A 118 10.49 -3.03 4.14
N LEU A 119 11.51 -2.33 4.64
CA LEU A 119 12.88 -2.40 4.11
C LEU A 119 13.45 -3.82 4.21
N CYS A 120 13.34 -4.45 5.38
CA CYS A 120 13.81 -5.83 5.60
C CYS A 120 13.09 -6.81 4.68
N HIS A 121 11.76 -6.70 4.56
CA HIS A 121 10.97 -7.53 3.66
C HIS A 121 11.43 -7.35 2.20
N ALA A 122 11.53 -6.12 1.73
CA ALA A 122 11.98 -5.84 0.37
C ALA A 122 13.39 -6.37 0.09
N HIS A 123 14.31 -6.27 1.05
CA HIS A 123 15.65 -6.82 0.94
C HIS A 123 15.64 -8.35 0.85
N MET A 124 14.91 -9.02 1.75
CA MET A 124 14.80 -10.48 1.78
C MET A 124 14.13 -11.04 0.53
N SER A 125 13.10 -10.36 0.03
CA SER A 125 12.36 -10.70 -1.20
C SER A 125 13.09 -10.27 -2.47
N LYS A 126 14.22 -9.55 -2.36
CA LYS A 126 15.00 -8.98 -3.47
C LYS A 126 14.16 -8.05 -4.37
N GLU A 127 13.17 -7.39 -3.81
CA GLU A 127 12.29 -6.46 -4.51
C GLU A 127 12.92 -5.07 -4.57
N ARG A 128 13.71 -4.83 -5.62
CA ARG A 128 14.47 -3.57 -5.79
C ARG A 128 13.58 -2.33 -5.68
N LEU A 129 12.42 -2.32 -6.34
CA LEU A 129 11.47 -1.21 -6.28
C LEU A 129 10.99 -0.93 -4.84
N ALA A 130 10.58 -1.99 -4.12
CA ALA A 130 10.10 -1.87 -2.76
C ALA A 130 11.21 -1.39 -1.81
N PHE A 131 12.45 -1.82 -2.04
CA PHE A 131 13.61 -1.41 -1.24
C PHE A 131 13.84 0.11 -1.33
N TYR A 132 13.87 0.66 -2.54
CA TYR A 132 14.08 2.11 -2.71
C TYR A 132 12.85 2.93 -2.33
N LYS A 133 11.62 2.38 -2.43
CA LYS A 133 10.44 2.99 -1.80
C LYS A 133 10.57 3.06 -0.29
N ALA A 134 11.07 2.01 0.35
CA ALA A 134 11.31 2.03 1.79
C ALA A 134 12.34 3.11 2.17
N LEU A 135 13.43 3.27 1.39
CA LEU A 135 14.39 4.36 1.61
C LEU A 135 13.76 5.75 1.47
N LEU A 136 12.89 5.95 0.48
CA LEU A 136 12.11 7.19 0.33
C LEU A 136 11.28 7.46 1.60
N PHE A 137 10.53 6.49 2.09
CA PHE A 137 9.71 6.69 3.30
C PHE A 137 10.55 6.91 4.57
N ILE A 138 11.73 6.29 4.66
CA ILE A 138 12.68 6.56 5.75
C ILE A 138 13.21 7.99 5.64
N GLY A 139 13.54 8.47 4.44
CA GLY A 139 13.94 9.86 4.21
C GLY A 139 12.85 10.85 4.64
N ASP A 140 11.58 10.55 4.36
CA ASP A 140 10.45 11.36 4.84
C ASP A 140 10.43 11.45 6.37
N LEU A 141 10.71 10.34 7.08
CA LEU A 141 10.79 10.34 8.55
C LEU A 141 11.96 11.18 9.07
N PHE A 142 13.11 11.10 8.39
CA PHE A 142 14.33 11.78 8.81
C PHE A 142 14.32 13.27 8.49
N THR A 143 13.38 13.76 7.68
CA THR A 143 13.32 15.16 7.25
C THR A 143 13.31 16.15 8.42
N ASP A 144 12.67 15.80 9.53
CA ASP A 144 12.58 16.65 10.73
C ASP A 144 13.61 16.29 11.82
N VAL A 145 14.44 15.26 11.59
CA VAL A 145 15.38 14.70 12.59
C VAL A 145 16.83 14.93 12.18
N ASP A 146 17.16 14.59 10.94
CA ASP A 146 18.49 14.73 10.35
C ASP A 146 18.32 14.99 8.85
N GLU A 147 18.36 16.27 8.49
CA GLU A 147 18.19 16.75 7.12
C GLU A 147 19.26 16.18 6.18
N VAL A 148 20.49 16.00 6.65
CA VAL A 148 21.59 15.47 5.81
C VAL A 148 21.34 14.00 5.50
N ALA A 149 20.94 13.21 6.50
CA ALA A 149 20.57 11.81 6.29
C ALA A 149 19.35 11.69 5.34
N ALA A 150 18.32 12.51 5.52
CA ALA A 150 17.14 12.53 4.66
C ALA A 150 17.48 12.88 3.20
N GLU A 151 18.29 13.92 2.99
CA GLU A 151 18.75 14.34 1.66
C GLU A 151 19.52 13.21 0.95
N ASN A 152 20.45 12.56 1.65
CA ASN A 152 21.19 11.42 1.11
C ASN A 152 20.28 10.25 0.73
N LEU A 153 19.30 9.92 1.57
CA LEU A 153 18.32 8.86 1.27
C LEU A 153 17.49 9.19 0.03
N PHE A 154 17.06 10.43 -0.13
CA PHE A 154 16.32 10.85 -1.32
C PHE A 154 17.18 10.84 -2.58
N ILE A 155 18.46 11.20 -2.51
CA ILE A 155 19.39 11.11 -3.65
C ILE A 155 19.53 9.66 -4.10
N VAL A 156 19.82 8.74 -3.16
CA VAL A 156 19.96 7.30 -3.47
C VAL A 156 18.68 6.75 -4.09
N ALA A 157 17.52 7.07 -3.51
CA ALA A 157 16.24 6.65 -4.06
C ALA A 157 15.95 7.27 -5.44
N LEU A 158 16.31 8.54 -5.66
CA LEU A 158 16.12 9.25 -6.93
C LEU A 158 16.90 8.60 -8.08
N GLU A 159 18.18 8.31 -7.85
CA GLU A 159 19.05 7.66 -8.85
C GLU A 159 18.45 6.32 -9.29
N GLU A 160 17.94 5.56 -8.33
CA GLU A 160 17.42 4.22 -8.55
C GLU A 160 16.04 4.22 -9.20
N PHE A 161 15.14 5.14 -8.80
CA PHE A 161 13.89 5.35 -9.52
C PHE A 161 14.12 5.88 -10.93
N THR A 162 15.18 6.64 -11.16
CA THR A 162 15.56 7.09 -12.52
C THR A 162 16.05 5.90 -13.35
N PHE A 163 16.90 5.05 -12.80
CA PHE A 163 17.40 3.86 -13.47
C PHE A 163 16.28 2.87 -13.83
N MET A 164 15.30 2.67 -12.94
CA MET A 164 14.16 1.78 -13.14
C MET A 164 13.00 2.41 -13.94
N ASP A 165 13.12 3.68 -14.33
CA ASP A 165 12.07 4.47 -14.98
C ASP A 165 10.76 4.60 -14.18
N VAL A 166 10.86 4.71 -12.86
CA VAL A 166 9.72 4.83 -11.93
C VAL A 166 9.38 6.29 -11.72
N HIS A 167 8.62 6.87 -12.65
CA HIS A 167 8.37 8.31 -12.71
C HIS A 167 7.73 8.91 -11.45
N ARG A 168 6.73 8.22 -10.84
CA ARG A 168 6.00 8.77 -9.69
C ARG A 168 6.91 8.94 -8.47
N SER A 169 7.63 7.89 -8.10
CA SER A 169 8.55 7.94 -6.95
C SER A 169 9.74 8.86 -7.23
N ARG A 170 10.24 8.89 -8.48
CA ARG A 170 11.24 9.87 -8.92
C ARG A 170 10.79 11.31 -8.66
N ALA A 171 9.56 11.64 -9.07
CA ALA A 171 9.00 12.97 -8.84
C ALA A 171 8.87 13.30 -7.34
N GLN A 172 8.50 12.33 -6.50
CA GLN A 172 8.46 12.51 -5.04
C GLN A 172 9.84 12.89 -4.48
N CYS A 173 10.90 12.15 -4.84
CA CYS A 173 12.27 12.49 -4.43
C CYS A 173 12.67 13.90 -4.87
N MET A 174 12.38 14.27 -6.13
CA MET A 174 12.70 15.61 -6.65
C MET A 174 11.99 16.72 -5.88
N LEU A 175 10.73 16.52 -5.51
CA LEU A 175 9.98 17.49 -4.71
C LEU A 175 10.63 17.68 -3.33
N ARG A 176 10.96 16.59 -2.64
CA ARG A 176 11.61 16.65 -1.31
C ARG A 176 12.98 17.32 -1.35
N LEU A 177 13.80 16.98 -2.34
CA LEU A 177 15.10 17.62 -2.54
C LEU A 177 14.97 19.11 -2.88
N GLY A 178 13.95 19.46 -3.67
CA GLY A 178 13.59 20.87 -3.93
C GLY A 178 13.21 21.62 -2.65
N ASP A 179 12.49 20.98 -1.73
CA ASP A 179 12.15 21.56 -0.42
C ASP A 179 13.40 21.85 0.42
N PHE A 180 14.37 20.92 0.48
CA PHE A 180 15.66 21.15 1.15
C PHE A 180 16.42 22.33 0.54
N HIS A 181 16.54 22.36 -0.79
CA HIS A 181 17.25 23.44 -1.47
C HIS A 181 16.62 24.81 -1.19
N ARG A 182 15.29 24.90 -1.15
CA ARG A 182 14.58 26.13 -0.79
C ARG A 182 14.79 26.56 0.65
N ARG A 183 14.91 25.61 1.59
CA ARG A 183 15.20 25.93 3.01
C ARG A 183 16.60 26.50 3.19
N LYS A 184 17.60 25.94 2.50
CA LYS A 184 19.00 26.39 2.58
C LYS A 184 19.26 27.79 1.98
N GLN A 185 18.35 28.29 1.14
CA GLN A 185 18.44 29.62 0.53
C GLN A 185 17.77 30.74 1.36
N LYS A 186 17.05 30.38 2.43
CA LYS A 186 16.44 31.34 3.36
C LYS A 186 17.35 31.57 4.57
#